data_AF-A0A2D7C419-F1
#
_entry.id   AF-A0A2D7C419-F1
#
_cell.length_a   1.000
_cell.length_b   1.000
_cell.length_c   1.000
_cell.angle_alpha   90.00
_cell.angle_beta   90.00
_cell.angle_gamma   90.00
#
_symmetry.space_group_name_H-M   'P 1'
#
loop_
_entity.id
_entity.type
_entity.pdbx_description
1 polymer ?
#
loop_
_entity_poly.entity_id
_entity_poly.type
_entity_poly.pdbx_seq_one_letter_code
_entity_poly.pdbx_strand_id
1 'polypeptide(L)'
;MSYSVKETSSYKEDIDALMRINTELMSELWILRDRVKVLEKILEEKKILDPMCVDDYVPDETFSNNLEIERDKFVRRIAGSPWAKDINLETLIKNGQR
;
A
#
# COMPACT_ATOMS: atom_id res chain seq x y z
N MET A 1 -34.35 -23.48 10.40
CA MET A 1 -32.91 -23.83 10.48
C MET A 1 -32.21 -23.26 9.24
N SER A 2 -32.25 -21.93 9.06
CA SER A 2 -31.93 -21.29 7.77
C SER A 2 -31.02 -20.06 7.92
N TYR A 3 -30.59 -19.75 9.15
CA TYR A 3 -29.74 -18.59 9.46
C TYR A 3 -28.25 -18.85 9.25
N SER A 4 -27.79 -20.11 9.30
CA SER A 4 -26.35 -20.46 9.22
C SER A 4 -25.75 -20.39 7.80
N VAL A 5 -26.55 -20.63 6.76
CA VAL A 5 -26.03 -20.69 5.37
C VAL A 5 -25.77 -19.29 4.79
N LYS A 6 -26.58 -18.29 5.16
CA LYS A 6 -26.39 -16.90 4.67
C LYS A 6 -25.15 -16.22 5.26
N GLU A 7 -24.87 -16.41 6.54
CA GLU A 7 -23.64 -15.89 7.16
C GLU A 7 -22.40 -16.48 6.51
N THR A 8 -22.36 -17.80 6.31
CA THR A 8 -21.20 -18.50 5.72
C THR A 8 -20.89 -18.05 4.28
N SER A 9 -21.92 -17.69 3.49
CA SER A 9 -21.74 -17.13 2.13
C SER A 9 -21.10 -15.74 2.17
N SER A 10 -21.55 -14.88 3.11
CA SER A 10 -21.02 -13.52 3.29
C SER A 10 -19.53 -13.54 3.65
N TYR A 11 -19.13 -14.42 4.58
CA TYR A 11 -17.71 -14.53 4.97
C TYR A 11 -16.80 -14.96 3.82
N LYS A 12 -17.28 -15.83 2.93
CA LYS A 12 -16.51 -16.26 1.76
C LYS A 12 -16.35 -15.11 0.76
N GLU A 13 -17.41 -14.36 0.50
CA GLU A 13 -17.39 -13.20 -0.38
C GLU A 13 -16.45 -12.10 0.14
N ASP A 14 -16.44 -11.86 1.46
CA ASP A 14 -15.54 -10.90 2.10
C ASP A 14 -14.07 -11.33 2.01
N ILE A 15 -13.78 -12.62 2.21
CA ILE A 15 -12.42 -13.19 2.05
C ILE A 15 -11.96 -13.10 0.60
N ASP A 16 -12.82 -13.47 -0.36
CA ASP A 16 -12.50 -13.41 -1.78
C ASP A 16 -12.24 -11.96 -2.23
N ALA A 17 -13.02 -10.99 -1.73
CA ALA A 17 -12.81 -9.57 -1.96
C ALA A 17 -11.47 -9.07 -1.37
N LEU A 18 -11.13 -9.51 -0.15
CA LEU A 18 -9.86 -9.15 0.51
C LEU A 18 -8.66 -9.75 -0.22
N MET A 19 -8.74 -11.01 -0.67
CA MET A 19 -7.69 -11.66 -1.46
C MET A 19 -7.47 -10.95 -2.79
N ARG A 20 -8.55 -10.49 -3.43
CA ARG A 20 -8.46 -9.69 -4.65
C ARG A 20 -7.75 -8.36 -4.41
N ILE A 21 -8.15 -7.61 -3.40
CA ILE A 21 -7.51 -6.32 -3.04
C ILE A 21 -6.03 -6.53 -2.73
N ASN A 22 -5.69 -7.57 -1.94
CA ASN A 22 -4.29 -7.88 -1.62
C ASN A 22 -3.47 -8.24 -2.86
N THR A 23 -4.05 -8.97 -3.82
CA THR A 23 -3.36 -9.33 -5.06
C THR A 23 -3.11 -8.09 -5.93
N GLU A 24 -4.12 -7.21 -6.06
CA GLU A 24 -3.99 -5.95 -6.78
C GLU A 24 -2.94 -5.03 -6.12
N LEU A 25 -2.94 -4.93 -4.78
CA LEU A 25 -1.94 -4.22 -3.99
C LEU A 25 -0.53 -4.75 -4.19
N MET A 26 -0.35 -6.07 -4.13
CA MET A 26 0.95 -6.69 -4.34
C MET A 26 1.45 -6.42 -5.76
N SER A 27 0.59 -6.50 -6.77
CA SER A 27 0.96 -6.20 -8.16
C SER A 27 1.47 -4.76 -8.30
N GLU A 28 0.73 -3.78 -7.76
CA GLU A 28 1.15 -2.36 -7.79
C GLU A 28 2.47 -2.13 -7.03
N LEU A 29 2.66 -2.79 -5.88
CA LEU A 29 3.89 -2.71 -5.11
C LEU A 29 5.09 -3.26 -5.89
N TRP A 30 4.93 -4.40 -6.58
CA TRP A 30 5.97 -4.99 -7.41
C TRP A 30 6.33 -4.08 -8.59
N ILE A 31 5.33 -3.52 -9.29
CA ILE A 31 5.55 -2.57 -10.38
C ILE A 31 6.30 -1.34 -9.89
N LEU A 32 5.92 -0.78 -8.74
CA LEU A 32 6.59 0.38 -8.17
C LEU A 32 8.02 0.06 -7.78
N ARG A 33 8.26 -1.10 -7.14
CA ARG A 33 9.60 -1.58 -6.77
C ARG A 33 10.52 -1.67 -7.99
N ASP A 34 10.03 -2.29 -9.07
CA ASP A 34 10.81 -2.44 -10.31
C ASP A 34 11.12 -1.07 -10.93
N ARG A 35 10.14 -0.17 -10.97
CA ARG A 35 10.34 1.20 -11.48
C ARG A 35 11.37 1.98 -10.68
N VAL A 36 11.38 1.85 -9.35
CA VAL A 36 12.38 2.49 -8.49
C VAL A 36 13.77 1.91 -8.78
N LYS A 37 13.91 0.59 -8.87
CA LYS A 37 15.20 -0.05 -9.20
C LYS A 37 15.72 0.36 -10.58
N VAL A 38 14.85 0.47 -11.57
CA VAL A 38 15.21 0.98 -12.90
C VAL A 38 15.64 2.45 -12.82
N LEU A 39 14.96 3.29 -12.05
CA LEU A 39 15.30 4.70 -11.88
C LEU A 39 16.66 4.87 -11.18
N GLU A 40 16.90 4.14 -10.10
CA GLU A 40 18.21 4.07 -9.43
C GLU A 40 19.30 3.69 -10.42
N LYS A 41 19.07 2.65 -11.24
CA LYS A 41 20.05 2.19 -12.23
C LYS A 41 20.36 3.24 -13.29
N ILE A 42 19.33 3.90 -13.82
CA ILE A 42 19.49 4.97 -14.83
C ILE A 42 20.29 6.15 -14.26
N LEU A 43 20.05 6.52 -13.00
CA LEU A 43 20.76 7.62 -12.34
C LEU A 43 22.22 7.25 -12.00
N GLU A 44 22.46 6.01 -11.59
CA GLU A 44 23.79 5.44 -11.38
C GLU A 44 24.61 5.45 -12.68
N GLU A 45 24.04 4.96 -13.78
CA GLU A 45 24.70 4.92 -15.10
C GLU A 45 25.05 6.32 -15.61
N LYS A 46 24.21 7.32 -15.28
CA LYS A 46 24.47 8.73 -15.57
C LYS A 46 25.46 9.39 -14.58
N LYS A 47 25.94 8.66 -13.58
CA LYS A 47 26.81 9.14 -12.50
C LYS A 47 26.22 10.32 -11.70
N ILE A 48 24.89 10.35 -11.58
CA ILE A 48 24.16 11.41 -10.86
C ILE A 48 23.95 11.03 -9.40
N LEU A 49 23.69 9.75 -9.12
CA LEU A 49 23.32 9.25 -7.80
C LEU A 49 23.92 7.86 -7.60
N ASP A 50 24.53 7.62 -6.43
CA ASP A 50 24.83 6.27 -5.95
C ASP A 50 23.52 5.67 -5.41
N PRO A 51 23.10 4.46 -5.85
CA PRO A 51 21.92 3.80 -5.32
C PRO A 51 21.84 3.76 -3.79
N MET A 52 22.99 3.68 -3.10
CA MET A 52 23.03 3.64 -1.62
C MET A 52 22.55 4.96 -0.98
N CYS A 53 22.67 6.09 -1.70
CA CYS A 53 22.12 7.36 -1.24
C CYS A 53 20.60 7.34 -1.09
N VAL A 54 19.87 6.49 -1.83
CA VAL A 54 18.41 6.38 -1.70
C VAL A 54 18.03 5.75 -0.36
N ASP A 55 18.78 4.73 0.05
CA ASP A 55 18.54 4.01 1.32
C ASP A 55 18.95 4.87 2.54
N ASP A 56 20.00 5.67 2.40
CA ASP A 56 20.53 6.53 3.47
C ASP A 56 19.84 7.91 3.56
N TYR A 57 19.01 8.28 2.57
CA TYR A 57 18.40 9.60 2.53
C TYR A 57 17.31 9.74 3.61
N VAL A 58 17.51 10.71 4.51
CA VAL A 58 16.50 11.12 5.49
C VAL A 58 15.77 12.35 4.98
N PRO A 59 14.46 12.24 4.64
CA PRO A 59 13.65 13.38 4.25
C PRO A 59 13.61 14.47 5.33
N ASP A 60 13.57 15.74 4.92
CA ASP A 60 13.22 16.83 5.83
C ASP A 60 11.72 16.75 6.24
N GLU A 61 11.33 17.58 7.22
CA GLU A 61 9.95 17.59 7.72
C GLU A 61 8.93 17.95 6.63
N THR A 62 9.28 18.85 5.71
CA THR A 62 8.37 19.30 4.66
C THR A 62 8.09 18.18 3.66
N PHE A 63 9.15 17.49 3.23
CA PHE A 63 9.06 16.38 2.30
C PHE A 63 8.41 15.15 2.95
N SER A 64 8.68 14.90 4.23
CA SER A 64 8.02 13.84 5.01
C SER A 64 6.51 14.02 5.04
N ASN A 65 6.02 15.23 5.35
CA ASN A 65 4.59 15.53 5.36
C ASN A 65 3.94 15.33 3.98
N ASN A 66 4.65 15.71 2.90
CA ASN A 66 4.17 15.47 1.55
C ASN A 66 4.06 13.96 1.23
N LEU A 67 5.02 13.15 1.67
CA LEU A 67 4.98 11.70 1.52
C LEU A 67 3.79 11.08 2.27
N GLU A 68 3.48 11.56 3.47
CA GLU A 68 2.30 11.10 4.22
C GLU A 68 0.99 11.42 3.51
N ILE A 69 0.84 12.63 2.97
CA ILE A 69 -0.34 13.02 2.20
C ILE A 69 -0.54 12.11 0.97
N GLU A 70 0.54 11.78 0.26
CA GLU A 70 0.48 10.87 -0.89
C GLU A 70 0.16 9.43 -0.47
N ARG A 71 0.71 8.94 0.64
CA ARG A 71 0.35 7.62 1.21
C ARG A 71 -1.14 7.56 1.56
N ASP A 72 -1.69 8.60 2.19
CA ASP A 72 -3.12 8.65 2.53
C ASP A 72 -4.02 8.69 1.29
N LYS A 73 -3.62 9.41 0.24
CA LYS A 73 -4.35 9.38 -1.05
C LYS A 73 -4.33 7.99 -1.66
N PHE A 74 -3.20 7.28 -1.59
CA PHE A 74 -3.07 5.92 -2.09
C PHE A 74 -3.97 4.94 -1.31
N VAL A 75 -3.90 4.97 0.03
CA VAL A 75 -4.77 4.16 0.90
C VAL A 75 -6.24 4.42 0.61
N ARG A 76 -6.67 5.68 0.50
CA ARG A 76 -8.07 6.02 0.16
C ARG A 76 -8.50 5.51 -1.22
N ARG A 77 -7.59 5.50 -2.20
CA ARG A 77 -7.88 4.98 -3.54
C ARG A 77 -8.12 3.47 -3.51
N ILE A 78 -7.31 2.74 -2.76
CA ILE A 78 -7.42 1.28 -2.62
C ILE A 78 -8.62 0.90 -1.74
N ALA A 79 -8.86 1.64 -0.66
CA ALA A 79 -9.95 1.40 0.27
C ALA A 79 -11.33 1.87 -0.24
N GLY A 80 -11.47 2.24 -1.53
CA GLY A 80 -12.69 2.78 -2.14
C GLY A 80 -13.88 1.81 -2.25
N SER A 81 -14.32 1.25 -1.13
CA SER A 81 -15.44 0.32 -0.95
C SER A 81 -16.09 0.62 0.42
N PRO A 82 -17.36 0.24 0.72
CA PRO A 82 -18.21 0.77 1.82
C PRO A 82 -17.63 0.79 3.25
N TRP A 83 -16.48 0.16 3.45
CA TRP A 83 -15.67 0.04 4.66
C TRP A 83 -14.79 1.27 4.96
N ALA A 84 -14.75 2.25 4.04
CA ALA A 84 -13.83 3.38 4.04
C ALA A 84 -13.97 4.42 5.17
N LYS A 85 -14.96 4.30 6.07
CA LYS A 85 -15.12 5.29 7.15
C LYS A 85 -14.07 5.17 8.26
N ASP A 86 -13.50 3.99 8.47
CA ASP A 86 -12.67 3.70 9.64
C ASP A 86 -11.25 3.20 9.31
N ILE A 87 -10.85 3.20 8.03
CA ILE A 87 -9.54 2.68 7.61
C ILE A 87 -8.63 3.81 7.11
N ASN A 88 -7.68 4.22 7.94
CA ASN A 88 -6.55 5.09 7.63
C ASN A 88 -5.19 4.38 7.88
N LEU A 89 -4.07 4.98 7.46
CA LEU A 89 -2.73 4.37 7.62
C LEU A 89 -2.43 4.00 9.08
N GLU A 90 -2.78 4.89 10.02
CA GLU A 90 -2.59 4.66 11.46
C GLU A 90 -3.35 3.42 11.97
N THR A 91 -4.60 3.24 11.55
CA THR A 91 -5.41 2.06 11.92
C THR A 91 -4.88 0.78 11.31
N LEU A 92 -4.32 0.80 10.10
CA LEU A 92 -3.70 -0.37 9.47
C LEU A 92 -2.44 -0.80 10.21
N ILE A 93 -1.58 0.16 10.60
CA ILE A 93 -0.37 -0.11 11.39
C ILE A 93 -0.75 -0.69 12.75
N LYS A 94 -1.74 -0.11 13.43
CA LYS A 94 -2.23 -0.59 14.74
C LYS A 94 -2.81 -2.00 14.69
N ASN A 95 -3.47 -2.36 13.59
CA ASN A 95 -4.11 -3.67 13.42
C ASN A 95 -3.14 -4.74 12.87
N GLY A 96 -2.06 -4.35 12.20
CA GLY A 96 -1.03 -5.25 11.65
C GLY A 96 0.06 -5.67 12.63
N GLN A 97 0.15 -5.06 13.83
CA GLN A 97 1.13 -5.41 14.87
C GLN A 97 0.67 -6.55 15.81
N ARG A 98 -0.05 -7.55 15.29
CA ARG A 98 -0.39 -8.76 16.05
C ARG A 98 0.55 -9.91 15.76
#